data_AF-A0A962JRM4-F1
#
_entry.id   AF-A0A962JRM4-F1
#
_cell.length_a   1.000
_cell.length_b   1.000
_cell.length_c   1.000
_cell.angle_alpha   90.00
_cell.angle_beta   90.00
_cell.angle_gamma   90.00
#
_symmetry.space_group_name_H-M   'P 1'
#
loop_
_entity.id
_entity.type
_entity.pdbx_description
1 polymer ?
#
loop_
_entity_poly.entity_id
_entity_poly.type
_entity_poly.pdbx_seq_one_letter_code
_entity_poly.pdbx_strand_id
1 'polypeptide(L)'
;MPLDDLPAVRVVRIGKSNTTQAQSIFFHAYRENIFLRYMLNAKRRGYEQRLRGFIREQLIAHYSGSNLSLAIAIKDQLVGAVMVSRADDPRNFTS
;
A
#
# COMPACT_ATOMS: atom_id res chain seq x y z
N MET A 1 1.01 -2.20 29.58
CA MET A 1 -0.32 -2.30 28.93
C MET A 1 -0.63 -3.79 28.80
N PRO A 2 -1.68 -4.29 29.47
CA PRO A 2 -2.12 -5.68 29.33
C PRO A 2 -2.69 -5.93 27.92
N LEU A 3 -2.61 -7.17 27.42
CA LEU A 3 -3.11 -7.53 26.09
C LEU A 3 -4.62 -7.26 25.92
N ASP A 4 -5.35 -7.29 27.03
CA ASP A 4 -6.81 -7.16 27.08
C ASP A 4 -7.30 -5.71 26.84
N ASP A 5 -6.39 -4.73 26.94
CA ASP A 5 -6.64 -3.31 26.66
C ASP A 5 -6.31 -2.91 25.20
N LEU A 6 -5.86 -3.86 24.38
CA LEU A 6 -5.57 -3.57 22.97
C LEU A 6 -6.90 -3.28 22.24
N PRO A 7 -6.99 -2.16 21.49
CA PRO A 7 -8.19 -1.86 20.74
C PRO A 7 -8.43 -2.96 19.71
N ALA A 8 -9.68 -3.36 19.48
CA ALA A 8 -10.04 -4.45 18.59
C ALA A 8 -9.34 -4.33 17.22
N VAL A 9 -8.35 -5.20 17.00
CA VAL A 9 -7.54 -5.27 15.78
C VAL A 9 -8.17 -6.28 14.83
N ARG A 10 -8.36 -5.90 13.57
CA ARG A 10 -8.85 -6.77 12.50
C ARG A 10 -7.89 -6.76 11.33
N VAL A 11 -7.71 -7.91 10.69
CA VAL A 11 -7.06 -8.01 9.38
C VAL A 11 -8.15 -8.02 8.32
N VAL A 12 -8.07 -7.11 7.36
CA VAL A 12 -9.06 -6.97 6.29
C VAL A 12 -8.39 -7.05 4.92
N ARG A 13 -9.08 -7.62 3.94
CA ARG A 13 -8.62 -7.59 2.54
C ARG A 13 -8.77 -6.18 1.99
N ILE A 14 -7.77 -5.70 1.26
CA ILE A 14 -7.89 -4.45 0.53
C ILE A 14 -8.69 -4.70 -0.75
N GLY A 15 -9.77 -3.96 -0.95
CA GLY A 15 -10.64 -4.00 -2.12
C GLY A 15 -11.32 -2.65 -2.32
N LYS A 16 -12.29 -2.58 -3.25
CA LYS A 16 -12.89 -1.30 -3.70
C LYS A 16 -13.34 -0.37 -2.57
N SER A 17 -13.87 -0.92 -1.47
CA SER A 17 -14.42 -0.14 -0.35
C SER A 17 -13.37 0.53 0.54
N ASN A 18 -12.11 0.05 0.52
CA ASN A 18 -11.04 0.58 1.39
C ASN A 18 -9.75 0.96 0.63
N THR A 19 -9.76 0.87 -0.71
CA THR A 19 -8.63 1.26 -1.58
C THR A 19 -8.15 2.69 -1.32
N THR A 20 -9.05 3.66 -1.13
CA THR A 20 -8.66 5.06 -0.89
C THR A 20 -7.89 5.23 0.43
N GLN A 21 -8.34 4.57 1.50
CA GLN A 21 -7.61 4.59 2.78
C GLN A 21 -6.24 3.89 2.64
N ALA A 22 -6.18 2.75 1.96
CA ALA A 22 -4.92 2.05 1.70
C ALA A 22 -3.93 2.90 0.88
N GLN A 23 -4.39 3.58 -0.18
CA GLN A 23 -3.57 4.51 -0.97
C GLN A 23 -2.99 5.64 -0.11
N SER A 24 -3.78 6.17 0.82
CA SER A 24 -3.31 7.19 1.77
C SER A 24 -2.19 6.65 2.67
N ILE A 25 -2.37 5.45 3.23
CA ILE A 25 -1.35 4.78 4.07
C ILE A 25 -0.05 4.61 3.30
N PHE A 26 -0.10 4.04 2.09
CA PHE A 26 1.09 3.86 1.25
C PHE A 26 1.74 5.20 0.89
N PHE A 27 0.94 6.22 0.58
CA PHE A 27 1.47 7.55 0.25
C PHE A 27 2.26 8.13 1.42
N HIS A 28 1.71 8.07 2.63
CA HIS A 28 2.39 8.56 3.83
C HIS A 28 3.60 7.71 4.23
N ALA A 29 3.56 6.40 4.02
CA ALA A 29 4.71 5.52 4.26
C ALA A 29 5.86 5.74 3.26
N TYR A 30 5.52 6.11 2.01
CA TYR A 30 6.48 6.15 0.90
C TYR A 30 6.97 7.55 0.52
N ARG A 31 6.30 8.63 0.92
CA ARG A 31 6.69 10.01 0.55
C ARG A 31 8.11 10.40 0.95
N GLU A 32 8.63 9.82 2.03
CA GLU A 32 10.00 10.07 2.49
C GLU A 32 10.97 8.93 2.15
N ASN A 33 10.51 7.88 1.46
CA ASN A 33 11.36 6.75 1.14
C ASN A 33 12.46 7.16 0.13
N ILE A 34 13.72 6.98 0.50
CA ILE A 34 14.89 7.44 -0.27
C ILE A 34 14.91 6.84 -1.68
N PHE A 35 14.60 5.54 -1.82
CA PHE A 35 14.58 4.86 -3.11
C PHE A 35 13.49 5.41 -4.03
N LEU A 36 12.27 5.60 -3.52
CA LEU A 36 11.18 6.14 -4.33
C LEU A 36 11.37 7.62 -4.68
N ARG A 37 11.99 8.41 -3.79
CA ARG A 37 12.37 9.80 -4.08
C ARG A 37 13.38 9.88 -5.21
N TYR A 38 14.34 8.96 -5.26
CA TYR A 38 15.27 8.85 -6.38
C TYR A 38 14.54 8.42 -7.67
N MET A 39 13.85 7.28 -7.63
CA MET A 39 13.21 6.66 -8.79
C MET A 39 12.18 7.56 -9.47
N LEU A 40 11.40 8.32 -8.69
CA LEU A 40 10.35 9.21 -9.21
C LEU A 40 10.82 10.66 -9.39
N ASN A 41 12.13 10.89 -9.38
CA ASN A 41 12.75 12.21 -9.58
C ASN A 41 12.17 13.28 -8.65
N ALA A 42 12.31 13.10 -7.33
CA ALA A 42 11.72 13.99 -6.33
C ALA A 42 12.15 15.46 -6.45
N LYS A 43 13.31 15.73 -7.07
CA LYS A 43 13.79 17.09 -7.36
C LYS A 43 12.92 17.86 -8.36
N ARG A 44 12.12 17.17 -9.17
CA ARG A 44 11.20 17.80 -10.14
C ARG A 44 9.84 18.05 -9.50
N ARG A 45 9.23 19.20 -9.81
CA ARG A 45 7.85 19.52 -9.43
C ARG A 45 6.89 18.37 -9.76
N GLY A 46 5.88 18.16 -8.91
CA GLY A 46 4.88 17.10 -9.09
C GLY A 46 5.30 15.71 -8.61
N TYR A 47 6.34 15.61 -7.76
CA TYR A 47 6.77 14.34 -7.15
C TYR A 47 5.61 13.60 -6.47
N GLU A 48 4.82 14.28 -5.63
CA GLU A 48 3.70 13.64 -4.94
C GLU A 48 2.66 13.07 -5.90
N GLN A 49 2.40 13.76 -7.01
CA GLN A 49 1.45 13.27 -8.01
C GLN A 49 1.97 12.01 -8.70
N ARG A 50 3.27 11.97 -9.04
CA ARG A 50 3.91 10.75 -9.57
C ARG A 50 3.90 9.61 -8.56
N LEU A 51 4.13 9.91 -7.27
CA LEU A 51 4.05 8.92 -6.21
C LEU A 51 2.64 8.35 -6.05
N ARG A 52 1.61 9.20 -6.06
CA ARG A 52 0.20 8.75 -6.04
C ARG A 52 -0.13 7.88 -7.26
N GLY A 53 0.36 8.26 -8.45
CA GLY A 53 0.25 7.46 -9.67
C GLY A 53 0.90 6.09 -9.52
N PHE A 54 2.16 6.06 -9.07
CA PHE A 54 2.91 4.82 -8.82
C PHE A 54 2.18 3.87 -7.85
N ILE A 55 1.70 4.39 -6.72
CA ILE A 55 0.95 3.60 -5.72
C ILE A 55 -0.35 3.05 -6.31
N ARG A 56 -1.07 3.86 -7.08
CA ARG A 56 -2.31 3.44 -7.74
C ARG A 56 -2.06 2.30 -8.73
N GLU A 57 -1.06 2.45 -9.59
CA GLU A 57 -0.70 1.40 -10.56
C GLU A 57 -0.26 0.12 -9.86
N GLN A 58 0.56 0.22 -8.80
CA GLN A 58 0.98 -0.95 -8.03
C GLN A 58 -0.22 -1.68 -7.40
N LEU A 59 -1.16 -0.96 -6.79
CA LEU A 59 -2.36 -1.57 -6.22
C LEU A 59 -3.22 -2.28 -7.28
N ILE A 60 -3.38 -1.66 -8.46
CA ILE A 60 -4.12 -2.26 -9.57
C ILE A 60 -3.44 -3.54 -10.07
N ALA A 61 -2.12 -3.49 -10.27
CA ALA A 61 -1.33 -4.66 -10.67
C ALA A 61 -1.42 -5.80 -9.63
N HIS A 62 -1.48 -5.46 -8.35
CA HIS A 62 -1.65 -6.45 -7.28
C HIS A 62 -3.03 -7.10 -7.30
N TYR A 63 -4.07 -6.36 -7.71
CA TYR A 63 -5.43 -6.89 -7.82
C TYR A 63 -5.64 -7.78 -9.04
N SER A 64 -4.84 -7.63 -10.10
CA SER A 64 -5.01 -8.40 -11.34
C SER A 64 -4.44 -9.82 -11.25
N GLY A 65 -3.85 -10.21 -10.10
CA GLY A 65 -3.27 -11.54 -9.88
C GLY A 65 -3.75 -12.29 -8.64
N SER A 66 -3.07 -13.39 -8.32
CA SER A 66 -3.25 -14.18 -7.09
C SER A 66 -2.52 -13.55 -5.88
N ASN A 67 -2.16 -12.28 -6.01
CA ASN A 67 -1.42 -11.55 -5.00
C ASN A 67 -2.35 -11.13 -3.85
N LEU A 68 -1.77 -11.02 -2.65
CA LEU A 68 -2.51 -10.78 -1.42
C LEU A 68 -2.29 -9.33 -0.97
N SER A 69 -3.38 -8.55 -0.93
CA SER A 69 -3.39 -7.22 -0.33
C SER A 69 -4.21 -7.23 0.96
N LEU A 70 -3.58 -6.92 2.07
CA LEU A 70 -4.20 -6.89 3.40
C LEU A 70 -3.96 -5.54 4.07
N ALA A 71 -4.87 -5.18 4.97
CA ALA A 71 -4.73 -4.03 5.85
C ALA A 71 -5.05 -4.42 7.29
N ILE A 72 -4.44 -3.68 8.22
CA ILE A 72 -4.74 -3.75 9.65
C ILE A 72 -5.73 -2.62 9.94
N ALA A 73 -6.85 -2.97 10.54
CA ALA A 73 -7.87 -2.04 10.99
C ALA A 73 -7.93 -2.05 12.52
N ILE A 74 -8.00 -0.86 13.11
CA ILE A 74 -8.32 -0.70 14.53
C ILE A 74 -9.66 0.02 14.59
N LYS A 75 -10.66 -0.59 15.25
CA LYS A 75 -12.07 -0.19 15.10
C LYS A 75 -12.44 -0.19 13.60
N ASP A 76 -12.75 0.96 13.01
CA ASP A 76 -13.15 1.12 11.59
C ASP A 76 -12.18 1.96 10.75
N GLN A 77 -10.94 2.11 11.21
CA GLN A 77 -9.90 2.87 10.49
C GLN A 77 -8.75 1.94 10.12
N LEU A 78 -8.32 2.00 8.86
CA LEU A 78 -7.08 1.33 8.46
C LEU A 78 -5.88 2.09 9.03
N VAL A 79 -4.98 1.36 9.67
CA VAL A 79 -3.75 1.90 10.29
C VAL A 79 -2.48 1.37 9.65
N GLY A 80 -2.58 0.28 8.88
CA GLY A 80 -1.46 -0.31 8.16
C GLY A 80 -1.95 -1.08 6.94
N ALA A 81 -1.09 -1.21 5.93
CA ALA A 81 -1.39 -1.92 4.70
C ALA A 81 -0.15 -2.69 4.23
N VAL A 82 -0.37 -3.85 3.64
CA VAL A 82 0.68 -4.70 3.08
C VAL A 82 0.23 -5.29 1.74
N MET A 83 1.18 -5.32 0.81
CA MET A 83 1.04 -5.94 -0.50
C MET A 83 2.06 -7.07 -0.58
N VAL A 84 1.56 -8.30 -0.69
CA VAL A 84 2.38 -9.51 -0.79
C VAL A 84 2.15 -10.12 -2.17
N SER A 85 3.20 -10.14 -2.98
CA SER A 85 3.20 -10.82 -4.28
C SER A 85 3.87 -12.17 -4.15
N ARG A 86 3.43 -13.15 -4.94
CA ARG A 86 4.16 -14.43 -5.01
C ARG A 86 5.36 -14.28 -5.94
N ALA A 87 6.55 -14.70 -5.47
CA ALA A 87 7.78 -14.60 -6.25
C ALA A 87 7.79 -15.46 -7.53
N ASP A 88 6.87 -16.43 -7.64
CA ASP A 88 6.72 -17.32 -8.80
C ASP A 88 5.71 -16.80 -9.85
N ASP A 89 5.04 -15.67 -9.61
CA ASP A 89 4.12 -15.09 -10.59
C ASP A 89 4.90 -14.42 -11.73
N PRO A 90 4.84 -14.94 -12.97
CA PRO A 90 5.64 -14.43 -14.10
C PRO A 90 5.33 -12.96 -14.44
N ARG A 91 4.18 -12.43 -14.02
CA ARG A 91 3.82 -11.02 -14.21
C ARG A 91 4.63 -10.04 -13.35
N ASN A 92 5.31 -10.54 -12.32
CA ASN A 92 6.14 -9.70 -11.43
C ASN A 92 7.51 -9.34 -12.05
N PHE A 93 7.94 -9.99 -13.13
CA PHE A 93 9.25 -9.78 -13.77
C PHE A 93 9.18 -9.13 -15.15
N THR A 94 7.98 -8.93 -15.68
CA THR A 94 7.75 -8.28 -16.97
C THR A 94 7.37 -6.82 -16.75
N SER A 95 8.35 -5.96 -16.47
CA SER A 95 8.20 -4.49 -16.59
C SER A 95 9.47 -3.87 -17.14
#